data_AF-A0AA42Z163-F1
#
_entry.id   AF-A0AA42Z163-F1
#
_cell.length_a   1.000
_cell.length_b   1.000
_cell.length_c   1.000
_cell.angle_alpha   90.00
_cell.angle_beta   90.00
_cell.angle_gamma   90.00
#
_symmetry.space_group_name_H-M   'P 1'
#
loop_
_entity.id
_entity.type
_entity.pdbx_description
1 polymer ?
#
loop_
_entity_poly.entity_id
_entity_poly.type
_entity_poly.pdbx_seq_one_letter_code
_entity_poly.pdbx_strand_id
1 'polypeptide(L)'
;MKKTLGIVSAVVIAVTGVVFLVGPTTIAQEFDEVVVRNFPAIQRIVGDVEVTGVIDMAELTSIQDVLVPPVRLDETTRLVDAGIIKTEGFPYLVLSLHGEVKGQVQQTGEVGVVLLPEQPRIRQAFNEQGLLHFSLRATANKVTPSSSFFASDQPRYTVGFQAYRAYVYNTTNKAVTVDLFAYLTN
;
A
#
# COMPACT_ATOMS: atom_id res chain seq x y z
N MET A 1 99.89 -9.95 54.57
CA MET A 1 100.98 -10.44 53.68
C MET A 1 100.61 -10.13 52.23
N LYS A 2 101.41 -9.25 51.61
CA LYS A 2 101.74 -9.04 50.18
C LYS A 2 100.73 -9.39 49.05
N LYS A 3 100.50 -8.35 48.21
CA LYS A 3 100.28 -8.31 46.74
C LYS A 3 98.89 -8.73 46.22
N THR A 4 98.25 -8.12 45.21
CA THR A 4 98.54 -7.07 44.19
C THR A 4 97.18 -6.74 43.53
N LEU A 5 96.70 -5.50 43.56
CA LEU A 5 96.65 -4.53 42.45
C LEU A 5 96.68 -5.11 41.01
N GLY A 6 95.59 -4.95 40.28
CA GLY A 6 95.49 -5.06 38.82
C GLY A 6 94.80 -3.80 38.28
N ILE A 7 95.49 -3.08 37.42
CA ILE A 7 95.24 -1.72 36.93
C ILE A 7 94.47 -1.77 35.59
N VAL A 8 93.42 -0.94 35.50
CA VAL A 8 92.99 -0.05 34.40
C VAL A 8 93.18 -0.51 32.94
N SER A 9 92.08 -0.49 32.17
CA SER A 9 92.01 0.24 30.88
C SER A 9 90.56 0.51 30.48
N ALA A 10 90.28 1.80 30.25
CA ALA A 10 89.05 2.35 29.70
C ALA A 10 89.06 2.32 28.16
N VAL A 11 87.98 2.87 27.56
CA VAL A 11 87.76 3.30 26.15
C VAL A 11 86.79 2.38 25.40
N VAL A 12 85.73 2.80 24.68
CA VAL A 12 85.05 4.08 24.42
C VAL A 12 83.65 3.74 23.84
N ILE A 13 82.71 4.64 24.13
CA ILE A 13 81.37 4.94 23.57
C ILE A 13 81.08 4.45 22.12
N ALA A 14 79.90 3.87 21.89
CA ALA A 14 79.07 4.15 20.71
C ALA A 14 77.58 3.78 20.91
N VAL A 15 76.76 4.80 20.72
CA VAL A 15 75.30 4.91 20.72
C VAL A 15 74.59 3.89 19.82
N THR A 16 73.51 3.27 20.30
CA THR A 16 72.32 3.03 19.46
C THR A 16 71.08 2.85 20.33
N GLY A 17 70.11 3.75 20.16
CA GLY A 17 68.85 3.75 20.91
C GLY A 17 67.94 2.60 20.47
N VAL A 18 67.39 1.89 21.45
CA VAL A 18 66.31 0.92 21.23
C VAL A 18 64.99 1.66 21.32
N VAL A 19 64.36 1.82 20.16
CA VAL A 19 62.97 2.30 20.00
C VAL A 19 62.03 1.27 20.63
N PHE A 20 61.30 1.67 21.67
CA PHE A 20 60.15 0.90 22.17
C PHE A 20 59.01 0.99 21.15
N LEU A 21 58.83 -0.05 20.35
CA LEU A 21 57.64 -0.28 19.55
C LEU A 21 56.48 -0.67 20.48
N VAL A 22 55.68 0.32 20.88
CA VAL A 22 54.38 0.09 21.52
C VAL A 22 53.40 -0.30 20.40
N GLY A 23 53.20 -1.60 20.20
CA GLY A 23 52.13 -2.10 19.34
C GLY A 23 50.76 -1.84 19.97
N PRO A 24 49.70 -1.63 19.18
CA PRO A 24 48.35 -1.48 19.71
C PRO A 24 47.92 -2.80 20.37
N THR A 25 47.54 -2.76 21.64
CA THR A 25 46.83 -3.85 22.30
C THR A 25 45.48 -4.03 21.64
N THR A 26 45.37 -5.03 20.77
CA THR A 26 44.09 -5.55 20.31
C THR A 26 43.40 -6.19 21.51
N ILE A 27 42.37 -5.53 22.07
CA ILE A 27 41.45 -6.18 23.00
C ILE A 27 40.63 -7.15 22.14
N ALA A 28 41.03 -8.41 22.12
CA ALA A 28 40.23 -9.49 21.57
C ALA A 28 39.02 -9.66 22.50
N GLN A 29 37.92 -9.00 22.14
CA GLN A 29 36.63 -9.24 22.77
C GLN A 29 36.14 -10.58 22.24
N GLU A 30 36.31 -11.63 23.04
CA GLU A 30 35.75 -12.95 22.79
C GLU A 30 34.23 -12.81 22.87
N PHE A 31 33.58 -12.77 21.71
CA PHE A 31 32.13 -12.84 21.62
C PHE A 31 31.75 -14.29 21.89
N ASP A 32 31.24 -14.58 23.09
CA ASP A 32 30.54 -15.84 23.34
C ASP A 32 29.31 -15.88 22.43
N GLU A 33 29.31 -16.80 21.46
CA GLU A 33 28.18 -17.06 20.59
C GLU A 33 27.04 -17.65 21.44
N VAL A 34 26.14 -16.79 21.90
CA VAL A 34 24.93 -17.20 22.63
C VAL A 34 23.97 -17.86 21.64
N VAL A 35 24.17 -19.15 21.42
CA VAL A 35 23.22 -19.99 20.67
C VAL A 35 21.98 -20.18 21.55
N VAL A 36 20.89 -19.51 21.21
CA VAL A 36 19.58 -19.70 21.85
C VAL A 36 19.09 -21.12 21.52
N ARG A 37 19.31 -22.06 22.45
CA ARG A 37 18.88 -23.47 22.29
C ARG A 37 17.43 -23.72 22.68
N ASN A 38 16.73 -22.71 23.21
CA ASN A 38 15.41 -22.86 23.80
C ASN A 38 14.29 -22.38 22.87
N PHE A 39 14.39 -22.71 21.58
CA PHE A 39 13.22 -22.60 20.72
C PHE A 39 12.24 -23.70 21.14
N PRO A 40 10.98 -23.38 21.48
CA PRO A 40 9.98 -24.41 21.69
C PRO A 40 9.89 -25.25 20.42
N ALA A 41 9.76 -26.57 20.58
CA ALA A 41 9.59 -27.46 19.44
C ALA A 41 8.43 -26.94 18.57
N ILE A 42 8.63 -26.88 17.24
CA ILE A 42 7.59 -26.49 16.28
C ILE A 42 6.37 -27.36 16.57
N GLN A 43 5.32 -26.78 17.13
CA GLN A 43 4.10 -27.50 17.45
C GLN A 43 3.34 -27.73 16.15
N ARG A 44 3.29 -28.99 15.72
CA ARG A 44 2.46 -29.41 14.60
C ARG A 44 1.00 -29.40 15.06
N ILE A 45 0.28 -28.34 14.74
CA ILE A 45 -1.17 -28.28 14.95
C ILE A 45 -1.80 -29.18 13.88
N VAL A 46 -2.45 -30.27 14.33
CA VAL A 46 -3.29 -31.14 13.49
C VAL A 46 -4.69 -31.05 14.06
N GLY A 47 -5.64 -30.61 13.27
CA GLY A 47 -7.03 -30.51 13.64
C GLY A 47 -7.91 -30.40 12.40
N ASP A 48 -9.11 -30.96 12.49
CA ASP A 48 -10.13 -30.82 11.46
C ASP A 48 -10.87 -29.49 11.64
N VAL A 49 -10.97 -28.71 10.57
CA VAL A 49 -11.75 -27.46 10.54
C VAL A 49 -13.07 -27.76 9.86
N GLU A 50 -14.15 -27.77 10.62
CA GLU A 50 -15.51 -27.86 10.10
C GLU A 50 -16.11 -26.45 10.01
N VAL A 51 -16.62 -26.09 8.83
CA VAL A 51 -17.35 -24.83 8.62
C VAL A 51 -18.84 -25.14 8.67
N THR A 52 -19.50 -24.74 9.75
CA THR A 52 -20.95 -24.91 9.91
C THR A 52 -21.65 -23.62 9.45
N GLY A 53 -22.00 -23.53 8.16
CA GLY A 53 -22.72 -22.39 7.60
C GLY A 53 -22.71 -22.33 6.07
N VAL A 54 -23.52 -21.44 5.49
CA VAL A 54 -23.46 -21.11 4.06
C VAL A 54 -22.24 -20.21 3.84
N ILE A 55 -21.38 -20.57 2.89
CA ILE A 55 -20.27 -19.73 2.46
C ILE A 55 -20.77 -18.95 1.25
N ASP A 56 -21.01 -17.66 1.43
CA ASP A 56 -21.39 -16.79 0.33
C ASP A 56 -20.22 -16.69 -0.66
N MET A 57 -20.41 -17.27 -1.85
CA MET A 57 -19.37 -17.30 -2.88
C MET A 57 -19.33 -16.01 -3.72
N ALA A 58 -20.46 -15.30 -3.76
CA ALA A 58 -20.58 -14.03 -4.45
C ALA A 58 -21.73 -13.18 -3.91
N GLU A 59 -21.59 -11.87 -4.03
CA GLU A 59 -22.62 -10.90 -3.69
C GLU A 59 -22.64 -9.78 -4.74
N LEU A 60 -23.82 -9.35 -5.17
CA LEU A 60 -23.99 -8.22 -6.08
C LEU A 60 -24.57 -7.03 -5.31
N THR A 61 -23.79 -5.95 -5.25
CA THR A 61 -24.28 -4.64 -4.80
C THR A 61 -24.49 -3.74 -6.02
N SER A 62 -25.68 -3.14 -6.13
CA SER A 62 -26.00 -2.19 -7.20
C SER A 62 -26.42 -0.84 -6.63
N ILE A 63 -25.86 0.22 -7.19
CA ILE A 63 -26.25 1.60 -6.93
C ILE A 63 -26.74 2.17 -8.26
N GLN A 64 -27.99 2.59 -8.33
CA GLN A 64 -28.65 2.97 -9.58
C GLN A 64 -29.11 4.42 -9.57
N ASP A 65 -29.33 4.97 -10.75
CA ASP A 65 -29.92 6.28 -11.01
C ASP A 65 -29.16 7.45 -10.36
N VAL A 66 -27.83 7.35 -10.25
CA VAL A 66 -27.01 8.43 -9.68
C VAL A 66 -26.84 9.55 -10.69
N LEU A 67 -27.40 10.72 -10.41
CA LEU A 67 -27.23 11.92 -11.23
C LEU A 67 -25.88 12.59 -10.93
N VAL A 68 -24.99 12.63 -11.92
CA VAL A 68 -23.63 13.16 -11.78
C VAL A 68 -23.43 14.39 -12.68
N PRO A 69 -23.25 15.59 -12.09
CA PRO A 69 -22.93 16.78 -12.86
C PRO A 69 -21.49 16.75 -13.39
N PRO A 70 -21.14 17.62 -14.36
CA PRO A 70 -19.76 17.83 -14.77
C PRO A 70 -18.86 18.17 -13.59
N VAL A 71 -17.99 17.23 -13.22
CA VAL A 71 -17.00 17.36 -12.16
C VAL A 71 -15.77 16.52 -12.50
N ARG A 72 -14.59 17.14 -12.40
CA ARG A 72 -13.34 16.44 -12.64
C ARG A 72 -12.89 15.68 -11.40
N LEU A 73 -12.07 14.66 -11.62
CA LEU A 73 -11.57 13.81 -10.53
C LEU A 73 -10.66 14.56 -9.54
N ASP A 74 -9.99 15.63 -9.99
CA ASP A 74 -9.18 16.52 -9.14
C ASP A 74 -10.01 17.39 -8.21
N GLU A 75 -11.30 17.56 -8.49
CA GLU A 75 -12.23 18.35 -7.68
C GLU A 75 -12.89 17.46 -6.60
N THR A 76 -12.09 16.91 -5.70
CA THR A 76 -12.51 15.89 -4.72
C THR A 76 -13.72 16.28 -3.86
N THR A 77 -13.85 17.56 -3.52
CA THR A 77 -14.96 18.11 -2.71
C THR A 77 -16.28 18.20 -3.46
N ARG A 78 -16.26 18.12 -4.79
CA ARG A 78 -17.44 18.21 -5.67
C ARG A 78 -17.86 16.86 -6.24
N LEU A 79 -17.10 15.80 -5.97
CA LEU A 79 -17.44 14.45 -6.39
C LEU A 79 -18.75 14.00 -5.76
N VAL A 80 -19.54 13.25 -6.53
CA VAL A 80 -20.82 12.73 -6.05
C VAL A 80 -20.57 11.47 -5.24
N ASP A 81 -20.98 11.48 -3.98
CA ASP A 81 -21.01 10.28 -3.13
C ASP A 81 -22.16 9.36 -3.59
N ALA A 82 -21.81 8.18 -4.08
CA ALA A 82 -22.74 7.15 -4.54
C ALA A 82 -23.06 6.12 -3.44
N GLY A 83 -22.42 6.20 -2.28
CA GLY A 83 -22.68 5.32 -1.13
C GLY A 83 -21.50 4.41 -0.79
N ILE A 84 -21.78 3.39 0.03
CA ILE A 84 -20.77 2.47 0.58
C ILE A 84 -21.00 1.08 0.00
N ILE A 85 -19.91 0.46 -0.45
CA ILE A 85 -19.85 -0.94 -0.85
C ILE A 85 -19.14 -1.69 0.27
N LYS A 86 -19.84 -2.62 0.91
CA LYS A 86 -19.23 -3.54 1.88
C LYS A 86 -18.51 -4.64 1.11
N THR A 87 -17.33 -4.99 1.54
CA THR A 87 -16.44 -5.96 0.87
C THR A 87 -15.92 -7.01 1.85
N GLU A 88 -16.55 -7.11 3.03
CA GLU A 88 -16.21 -8.09 4.06
C GLU A 88 -16.49 -9.51 3.55
N GLY A 89 -15.56 -10.43 3.78
CA GLY A 89 -15.70 -11.83 3.37
C GLY A 89 -15.31 -12.12 1.91
N PHE A 90 -15.07 -11.10 1.08
CA PHE A 90 -14.74 -11.28 -0.34
C PHE A 90 -13.35 -10.77 -0.70
N PRO A 91 -12.45 -11.61 -1.23
CA PRO A 91 -11.10 -11.19 -1.59
C PRO A 91 -11.03 -10.40 -2.90
N TYR A 92 -12.07 -10.48 -3.75
CA TYR A 92 -12.11 -9.78 -5.03
C TYR A 92 -13.40 -9.00 -5.25
N LEU A 93 -13.27 -7.94 -6.03
CA LEU A 93 -14.34 -7.06 -6.43
C LEU A 93 -14.23 -6.79 -7.93
N VAL A 94 -15.29 -7.08 -8.68
CA VAL A 94 -15.44 -6.69 -10.09
C VAL A 94 -16.35 -5.47 -10.15
N LEU A 95 -15.84 -4.38 -10.72
CA LEU A 95 -16.61 -3.14 -10.87
C LEU A 95 -17.07 -2.98 -12.31
N SER A 96 -18.32 -2.64 -12.48
CA SER A 96 -18.85 -2.21 -13.78
C SER A 96 -19.72 -0.98 -13.59
N LEU A 97 -19.57 -0.03 -14.52
CA LEU A 97 -20.45 1.12 -14.60
C LEU A 97 -21.08 1.19 -15.99
N HIS A 98 -22.31 1.65 -16.02
CA HIS A 98 -22.96 2.06 -17.26
C HIS A 98 -23.89 3.23 -16.98
N GLY A 99 -24.36 3.88 -18.04
CA GLY A 99 -25.21 5.04 -17.86
C GLY A 99 -25.57 5.74 -19.16
N GLU A 100 -26.25 6.85 -18.97
CA GLU A 100 -26.78 7.68 -20.04
C GLU A 100 -26.44 9.16 -19.80
N VAL A 101 -26.08 9.86 -20.86
CA VAL A 101 -25.91 11.31 -20.84
C VAL A 101 -27.24 12.01 -21.04
N LYS A 102 -27.55 12.97 -20.17
CA LYS A 102 -28.75 13.81 -20.28
C LYS A 102 -28.51 14.93 -21.30
N GLY A 103 -28.71 14.58 -22.57
CA GLY A 103 -28.63 15.48 -23.73
C GLY A 103 -27.43 15.20 -24.64
N GLN A 104 -27.14 16.14 -25.54
CA GLN A 104 -26.07 15.97 -26.52
C GLN A 104 -24.73 16.48 -25.98
N VAL A 105 -23.74 15.59 -25.96
CA VAL A 105 -22.36 15.88 -25.59
C VAL A 105 -21.67 16.63 -26.73
N GLN A 106 -20.98 17.73 -26.42
CA GLN A 106 -20.22 18.50 -27.42
C GLN A 106 -18.73 18.17 -27.41
N GLN A 107 -18.24 17.67 -26.27
CA GLN A 107 -16.82 17.39 -26.05
C GLN A 107 -16.67 15.98 -25.48
N THR A 108 -15.77 15.21 -26.06
CA THR A 108 -15.45 13.88 -25.54
C THR A 108 -14.97 13.98 -24.10
N GLY A 109 -15.58 13.20 -23.22
CA GLY A 109 -15.24 13.14 -21.80
C GLY A 109 -15.22 11.72 -21.26
N GLU A 110 -15.00 11.62 -19.96
CA GLU A 110 -14.86 10.37 -19.23
C GLU A 110 -15.77 10.41 -18.00
N VAL A 111 -16.49 9.32 -17.79
CA VAL A 111 -17.28 9.09 -16.60
C VAL A 111 -16.65 7.92 -15.88
N GLY A 112 -16.50 8.01 -14.57
CA GLY A 112 -15.89 6.93 -13.80
C GLY A 112 -16.24 6.99 -12.34
N VAL A 113 -15.97 5.89 -11.67
CA VAL A 113 -16.10 5.75 -10.23
C VAL A 113 -14.72 5.57 -9.62
N VAL A 114 -14.50 6.23 -8.49
CA VAL A 114 -13.37 5.98 -7.60
C VAL A 114 -13.88 5.45 -6.27
N LEU A 115 -13.38 4.29 -5.88
CA LEU A 115 -13.63 3.70 -4.58
C LEU A 115 -12.49 4.04 -3.65
N LEU A 116 -12.83 4.59 -2.48
CA LEU A 116 -11.88 4.88 -1.42
C LEU A 116 -12.19 4.03 -0.20
N PRO A 117 -11.18 3.45 0.48
CA PRO A 117 -11.42 2.72 1.71
C PRO A 117 -12.17 3.56 2.74
N GLU A 118 -13.19 2.97 3.37
CA GLU A 118 -14.00 3.63 4.40
C GLU A 118 -13.24 3.65 5.73
N GLN A 119 -12.14 4.40 5.78
CA GLN A 119 -11.25 4.55 6.93
C GLN A 119 -11.14 6.04 7.30
N PRO A 120 -11.23 6.42 8.58
CA PRO A 120 -11.23 7.82 9.00
C PRO A 120 -10.02 8.62 8.49
N ARG A 121 -8.81 8.04 8.57
CA ARG A 121 -7.58 8.70 8.11
C ARG A 121 -7.55 8.93 6.60
N ILE A 122 -8.04 7.97 5.82
CA ILE A 122 -8.07 8.07 4.36
C ILE A 122 -9.13 9.09 3.93
N ARG A 123 -10.30 9.07 4.58
CA ARG A 123 -11.36 10.06 4.34
C ARG A 123 -10.90 11.47 4.67
N GLN A 124 -10.18 11.65 5.78
CA GLN A 124 -9.61 12.94 6.13
C GLN A 124 -8.63 13.43 5.06
N ALA A 125 -7.70 12.59 4.62
CA ALA A 125 -6.74 12.94 3.56
C ALA A 125 -7.44 13.29 2.22
N PHE A 126 -8.53 12.58 1.89
CA PHE A 126 -9.32 12.86 0.70
C PHE A 126 -10.06 14.21 0.79
N ASN A 127 -10.70 14.49 1.93
CA ASN A 127 -11.49 15.70 2.12
C ASN A 127 -10.63 16.96 2.32
N GLU A 128 -9.53 16.86 3.07
CA GLU A 128 -8.68 18.00 3.44
C GLU A 128 -7.57 18.26 2.42
N GLN A 129 -7.00 17.20 1.84
CA GLN A 129 -5.80 17.29 0.98
C GLN A 129 -6.05 16.84 -0.46
N GLY A 130 -7.24 16.32 -0.78
CA GLY A 130 -7.57 15.82 -2.11
C GLY A 130 -6.82 14.53 -2.50
N LEU A 131 -6.28 13.81 -1.53
CA LEU A 131 -5.44 12.63 -1.80
C LEU A 131 -6.28 11.35 -1.95
N LEU A 132 -6.09 10.64 -3.07
CA LEU A 132 -6.78 9.40 -3.42
C LEU A 132 -5.96 8.16 -3.02
N HIS A 133 -5.77 7.95 -1.72
CA HIS A 133 -5.00 6.80 -1.23
C HIS A 133 -5.74 5.47 -1.42
N PHE A 134 -5.01 4.46 -1.92
CA PHE A 134 -5.50 3.09 -2.13
C PHE A 134 -6.80 3.01 -2.94
N SER A 135 -6.94 3.90 -3.93
CA SER A 135 -8.14 4.00 -4.74
C SER A 135 -8.26 2.85 -5.75
N LEU A 136 -9.46 2.30 -5.87
CA LEU A 136 -9.85 1.42 -6.98
C LEU A 136 -10.70 2.23 -7.96
N ARG A 137 -10.53 2.03 -9.27
CA ARG A 137 -11.18 2.92 -10.26
C ARG A 137 -11.67 2.17 -11.48
N ALA A 138 -12.96 2.27 -11.77
CA ALA A 138 -13.49 1.88 -13.07
C ALA A 138 -13.86 3.14 -13.86
N THR A 139 -13.44 3.18 -15.13
CA THR A 139 -13.71 4.30 -16.04
C THR A 139 -14.48 3.76 -17.24
N ALA A 140 -15.55 4.46 -17.63
CA ALA A 140 -16.27 4.16 -18.86
C ALA A 140 -15.39 4.40 -20.08
N ASN A 141 -15.72 3.69 -21.17
CA ASN A 141 -15.23 4.07 -22.48
C ASN A 141 -15.56 5.54 -22.77
N LYS A 142 -14.66 6.24 -23.47
CA LYS A 142 -14.79 7.67 -23.74
C LYS A 142 -16.19 8.00 -24.26
N VAL A 143 -16.87 8.91 -23.57
CA VAL A 143 -18.21 9.36 -23.94
C VAL A 143 -18.08 10.31 -25.11
N THR A 144 -18.55 9.90 -26.29
CA THR A 144 -18.45 10.68 -27.53
C THR A 144 -19.77 11.39 -27.86
N PRO A 145 -19.74 12.46 -28.67
CA PRO A 145 -20.95 13.13 -29.16
C PRO A 145 -21.94 12.23 -29.93
N SER A 146 -21.48 11.07 -30.40
CA SER A 146 -22.25 10.14 -31.22
C SER A 146 -23.04 9.09 -30.42
N SER A 147 -22.79 8.96 -29.12
CA SER A 147 -23.47 7.98 -28.26
C SER A 147 -23.98 8.64 -26.98
N SER A 148 -25.27 8.45 -26.69
CA SER A 148 -25.86 8.86 -25.42
C SER A 148 -25.56 7.89 -24.29
N PHE A 149 -25.22 6.63 -24.60
CA PHE A 149 -24.93 5.59 -23.62
C PHE A 149 -23.43 5.33 -23.53
N PHE A 150 -23.01 4.98 -22.32
CA PHE A 150 -21.64 4.57 -22.04
C PHE A 150 -21.61 3.40 -21.08
N ALA A 151 -20.54 2.62 -21.16
CA ALA A 151 -20.25 1.53 -20.24
C ALA A 151 -18.73 1.43 -20.04
N SER A 152 -18.32 0.96 -18.88
CA SER A 152 -16.94 0.57 -18.62
C SER A 152 -16.68 -0.88 -19.00
N ASP A 153 -15.39 -1.20 -19.06
CA ASP A 153 -14.94 -2.56 -18.88
C ASP A 153 -15.29 -3.05 -17.46
N GLN A 154 -14.95 -4.31 -17.17
CA GLN A 154 -15.20 -4.95 -15.88
C GLN A 154 -13.89 -5.31 -15.17
N PRO A 155 -13.10 -4.32 -14.71
CA PRO A 155 -11.85 -4.60 -14.01
C PRO A 155 -12.11 -5.37 -12.70
N ARG A 156 -11.29 -6.39 -12.47
CA ARG A 156 -11.23 -7.13 -11.20
C ARG A 156 -10.14 -6.55 -10.31
N TYR A 157 -10.50 -6.23 -9.07
CA TYR A 157 -9.61 -5.73 -8.03
C TYR A 157 -9.49 -6.71 -6.88
N THR A 158 -8.34 -6.70 -6.24
CA THR A 158 -8.15 -7.35 -4.93
C THR A 158 -8.63 -6.40 -3.84
N VAL A 159 -9.49 -6.91 -2.96
CA VAL A 159 -10.04 -6.19 -1.81
C VAL A 159 -9.02 -6.16 -0.69
N GLY A 160 -8.73 -4.96 -0.17
CA GLY A 160 -7.80 -4.77 0.95
C GLY A 160 -8.43 -4.22 2.23
N PHE A 161 -9.72 -3.84 2.17
CA PHE A 161 -10.43 -3.21 3.27
C PHE A 161 -11.85 -3.79 3.38
N GLN A 162 -12.51 -3.59 4.53
CA GLN A 162 -13.85 -4.15 4.79
C GLN A 162 -14.97 -3.41 4.06
N ALA A 163 -14.75 -2.15 3.69
CA ALA A 163 -15.71 -1.33 2.98
C ALA A 163 -15.01 -0.23 2.19
N TYR A 164 -15.63 0.18 1.10
CA TYR A 164 -15.22 1.29 0.26
C TYR A 164 -16.38 2.25 0.03
N ARG A 165 -16.09 3.55 0.04
CA ARG A 165 -17.03 4.60 -0.36
C ARG A 165 -16.83 4.91 -1.84
N ALA A 166 -17.92 4.96 -2.59
CA ALA A 166 -17.93 5.21 -4.01
C ALA A 166 -18.14 6.70 -4.29
N TYR A 167 -17.24 7.27 -5.08
CA TYR A 167 -17.36 8.62 -5.59
C TYR A 167 -17.39 8.60 -7.11
N VAL A 168 -18.32 9.32 -7.72
CA VAL A 168 -18.49 9.33 -9.17
C VAL A 168 -18.07 10.69 -9.72
N TYR A 169 -17.34 10.67 -10.84
CA TYR A 169 -16.89 11.84 -11.56
C TYR A 169 -17.35 11.79 -13.01
N ASN A 170 -17.43 12.96 -13.63
CA ASN A 170 -17.90 13.13 -15.00
C ASN A 170 -17.20 14.34 -15.63
N THR A 171 -16.27 14.10 -16.55
CA THR A 171 -15.53 15.17 -17.24
C THR A 171 -16.22 15.65 -18.52
N THR A 172 -17.43 15.17 -18.82
CA THR A 172 -18.23 15.67 -19.96
C THR A 172 -18.83 17.04 -19.66
N ASN A 173 -19.42 17.69 -20.68
CA ASN A 173 -20.07 18.99 -20.53
C ASN A 173 -21.56 18.90 -20.13
N LYS A 174 -22.08 17.70 -19.84
CA LYS A 174 -23.49 17.45 -19.50
C LYS A 174 -23.61 16.56 -18.28
N ALA A 175 -24.74 16.65 -17.58
CA ALA A 175 -25.04 15.72 -16.49
C ALA A 175 -25.29 14.31 -17.06
N VAL A 176 -24.90 13.30 -16.30
CA VAL A 176 -25.08 11.89 -16.67
C VAL A 176 -25.81 11.16 -15.56
N THR A 177 -26.59 10.14 -15.91
CA THR A 177 -27.09 9.15 -14.95
C THR A 177 -26.17 7.94 -14.99
N VAL A 178 -25.72 7.49 -13.83
CA VAL A 178 -24.78 6.37 -13.67
C VAL A 178 -25.40 5.30 -12.79
N ASP A 179 -25.26 4.07 -13.27
CA ASP A 179 -25.52 2.85 -12.53
C ASP A 179 -24.19 2.13 -12.31
N LEU A 180 -23.90 1.84 -11.05
CA LEU A 180 -22.70 1.16 -10.59
C LEU A 180 -23.07 -0.22 -10.07
N PHE A 181 -22.38 -1.24 -10.55
CA PHE A 181 -22.46 -2.60 -10.03
C PHE A 181 -21.11 -3.03 -9.47
N ALA A 182 -21.18 -3.61 -8.29
CA ALA A 182 -20.06 -4.16 -7.55
C ALA A 182 -20.35 -5.64 -7.31
N TYR A 183 -19.68 -6.50 -8.08
CA TYR A 183 -19.78 -7.94 -7.94
C TYR A 183 -18.62 -8.47 -7.11
N LEU A 184 -18.92 -8.91 -5.90
CA LEU A 184 -17.99 -9.45 -4.93
C LEU A 184 -17.82 -10.94 -5.18
N THR A 185 -16.59 -11.44 -5.18
CA THR A 185 -16.28 -12.85 -5.50
C THR A 185 -15.05 -13.35 -4.76
N ASN A 186 -14.97 -14.67 -4.61
CA ASN A 186 -13.76 -15.39 -4.21
C ASN A 186 -12.81 -15.63 -5.39
#